data_AF-A0A557RXZ4-F1
#
_entry.id   AF-A0A557RXZ4-F1
#
_cell.length_a   1.000
_cell.length_b   1.000
_cell.length_c   1.000
_cell.angle_alpha   90.00
_cell.angle_beta   90.00
_cell.angle_gamma   90.00
#
_symmetry.space_group_name_H-M   'P 1'
#
loop_
_entity.id
_entity.type
_entity.pdbx_description
1 polymer ?
#
loop_
_entity_poly.entity_id
_entity_poly.type
_entity_poly.pdbx_seq_one_letter_code
_entity_poly.pdbx_strand_id
1 'polypeptide(L)'
;FAKYNLNEYMNLPSSYSQRIFEILKSWDDKPEVIIPLAELYEMLKTPSSQKKTFGEFRRRVLEKAYKDIHKHTSLRFEWESIKTGRKVTAIRFVFSKPRKNEILESKQGIQEQKEQKKSSKQHQAALAAINCYKQGNCIPNKSLRCTICKRLFNFE
;
A
#
# COMPACT_ATOMS: atom_id res chain seq x y z
N PHE A 1 7.34 -14.15 -12.02
CA PHE A 1 7.71 -12.76 -11.69
C PHE A 1 6.82 -12.28 -10.55
N ALA A 2 7.40 -11.84 -9.44
CA ALA A 2 6.64 -11.26 -8.34
C ALA A 2 6.27 -9.81 -8.68
N LYS A 3 5.02 -9.40 -8.44
CA LYS A 3 4.60 -8.01 -8.56
C LYS A 3 4.71 -7.35 -7.19
N TYR A 4 5.46 -6.26 -7.08
CA TYR A 4 5.57 -5.46 -5.86
C TYR A 4 5.52 -3.97 -6.18
N ASN A 5 5.18 -3.17 -5.18
CA ASN A 5 5.10 -1.72 -5.33
C ASN A 5 6.51 -1.14 -5.47
N LEU A 6 6.79 -0.48 -6.60
CA LEU A 6 8.10 0.10 -6.88
C LEU A 6 8.49 1.19 -5.86
N ASN A 7 7.54 1.98 -5.37
CA ASN A 7 7.81 3.02 -4.39
C ASN A 7 8.26 2.42 -3.05
N GLU A 8 7.62 1.32 -2.61
CA GLU A 8 8.05 0.61 -1.40
C GLU A 8 9.48 0.08 -1.55
N TYR A 9 9.79 -0.51 -2.72
CA TYR A 9 11.12 -1.02 -3.01
C TYR A 9 12.20 0.07 -3.01
N MET A 10 11.94 1.20 -3.68
CA MET A 10 12.90 2.30 -3.80
C MET A 10 13.16 3.01 -2.47
N ASN A 11 12.20 2.96 -1.53
CA ASN A 11 12.35 3.55 -0.19
C ASN A 11 13.22 2.70 0.76
N LEU A 12 13.59 1.47 0.39
CA LEU A 12 14.45 0.64 1.21
C LEU A 12 15.91 1.11 1.13
N PRO A 13 16.56 1.46 2.26
CA PRO A 13 17.85 2.14 2.26
C PRO A 13 19.06 1.21 2.05
N SER A 14 18.86 -0.11 2.02
CA SER A 14 19.93 -1.09 1.82
C SER A 14 19.59 -2.06 0.71
N SER A 15 20.59 -2.41 -0.11
CA SER A 15 20.50 -3.43 -1.15
C SER A 15 20.06 -4.80 -0.60
N TYR A 16 20.46 -5.15 0.63
CA TYR A 16 19.96 -6.37 1.27
C TYR A 16 18.50 -6.29 1.65
N SER A 17 18.05 -5.12 2.13
CA SER A 17 16.65 -4.88 2.45
C SER A 17 15.79 -4.99 1.20
N GLN A 18 16.24 -4.39 0.10
CA GLN A 18 15.64 -4.53 -1.24
C GLN A 18 15.56 -6.00 -1.67
N ARG A 19 16.68 -6.72 -1.59
CA ARG A 19 16.75 -8.12 -2.05
C ARG A 19 15.89 -9.06 -1.22
N ILE A 20 15.93 -8.92 0.10
CA ILE A 20 15.06 -9.70 1.01
C ILE A 20 13.60 -9.37 0.71
N PHE A 21 13.25 -8.10 0.52
CA PHE A 21 11.88 -7.71 0.18
C PHE A 21 11.39 -8.38 -1.11
N GLU A 22 12.19 -8.40 -2.18
CA GLU A 22 11.86 -9.10 -3.43
C GLU A 22 11.63 -10.59 -3.22
N ILE A 23 12.56 -11.24 -2.51
CA ILE A 23 12.52 -12.68 -2.21
C ILE A 23 11.23 -13.00 -1.45
N LEU A 24 10.96 -12.26 -0.37
CA LEU A 24 9.80 -12.49 0.49
C LEU A 24 8.48 -12.19 -0.24
N LYS A 25 8.44 -11.15 -1.08
CA LYS A 25 7.25 -10.84 -1.90
C LYS A 25 6.96 -11.89 -2.94
N SER A 26 7.95 -12.66 -3.38
CA SER A 26 7.73 -13.80 -4.29
C SER A 26 7.00 -14.98 -3.63
N TRP A 27 6.86 -14.97 -2.29
CA TRP A 27 6.20 -16.02 -1.51
C TRP A 27 5.14 -15.50 -0.53
N ASP A 28 4.62 -14.29 -0.74
CA ASP A 28 3.58 -13.67 0.10
C ASP A 28 2.22 -14.43 0.02
N ASP A 29 2.12 -15.40 -0.88
CA ASP A 29 1.00 -16.34 -1.00
C ASP A 29 1.04 -17.46 0.04
N LYS A 30 2.21 -17.72 0.65
CA LYS A 30 2.41 -18.78 1.63
C LYS A 30 2.33 -18.23 3.05
N PRO A 31 1.87 -19.03 4.03
CA PRO A 31 1.88 -18.60 5.44
C PRO A 31 3.30 -18.51 6.01
N GLU A 32 4.21 -19.33 5.50
CA GLU A 32 5.61 -19.37 5.91
C GLU A 32 6.49 -19.93 4.79
N VAL A 33 7.77 -19.60 4.84
CA VAL A 33 8.82 -20.16 3.97
C VAL A 33 10.06 -20.44 4.79
N ILE A 34 10.64 -21.63 4.59
CA ILE A 34 11.93 -22.01 5.15
C ILE A 34 12.96 -22.01 4.03
N ILE A 35 14.05 -21.25 4.21
CA ILE A 35 15.15 -21.16 3.25
C ILE A 35 16.42 -21.69 3.91
N PRO A 36 17.09 -22.69 3.33
CA PRO A 36 18.43 -23.09 3.74
C PRO A 36 19.38 -21.89 3.78
N LEU A 37 20.23 -21.82 4.80
CA LEU A 37 21.11 -20.66 4.99
C LEU A 37 22.10 -20.51 3.82
N ALA A 38 22.55 -21.62 3.25
CA ALA A 38 23.42 -21.62 2.07
C ALA A 38 22.74 -21.00 0.85
N GLU A 39 21.51 -21.43 0.56
CA GLU A 39 20.70 -20.88 -0.53
C GLU A 39 20.40 -19.40 -0.32
N LEU A 40 20.04 -19.01 0.91
CA LEU A 40 19.79 -17.60 1.24
C LEU A 40 21.02 -16.72 0.97
N TYR A 41 22.23 -17.21 1.25
CA TYR A 41 23.45 -16.48 0.91
C TYR A 41 23.66 -16.28 -0.59
N GLU A 42 23.25 -17.25 -1.41
CA GLU A 42 23.34 -17.17 -2.87
C GLU A 42 22.29 -16.22 -3.42
N MET A 43 21.05 -16.33 -2.95
CA MET A 43 19.95 -15.43 -3.35
C MET A 43 20.27 -13.96 -3.04
N LEU A 44 20.93 -13.72 -1.89
CA LEU A 44 21.35 -12.39 -1.45
C LEU A 44 22.69 -11.94 -2.02
N LYS A 45 23.40 -12.81 -2.76
CA LYS A 45 24.77 -12.56 -3.24
C LYS A 45 25.70 -12.05 -2.13
N THR A 46 25.56 -12.61 -0.93
CA THR A 46 26.29 -12.15 0.26
C THR A 46 27.79 -12.38 0.08
N PRO A 47 28.67 -11.40 0.37
CA PRO A 47 30.11 -11.54 0.27
C PRO A 47 30.64 -12.44 1.38
N SER A 48 31.77 -13.09 1.14
CA SER A 48 32.44 -14.00 2.09
C SER A 48 32.70 -13.36 3.46
N SER A 49 32.98 -12.05 3.51
CA SER A 49 33.19 -11.28 4.75
C SER A 49 32.00 -11.34 5.70
N GLN A 50 30.77 -11.37 5.16
CA GLN A 50 29.53 -11.42 5.95
C GLN A 50 29.06 -12.86 6.23
N LYS A 51 29.60 -13.85 5.49
CA LYS A 51 29.38 -15.28 5.75
C LYS A 51 30.27 -15.84 6.86
N LYS A 52 31.26 -15.09 7.35
CA LYS A 52 32.24 -15.54 8.36
C LYS A 52 31.57 -16.14 9.61
N THR A 53 30.53 -15.50 10.12
CA THR A 53 29.73 -16.02 11.22
C THR A 53 28.25 -15.70 10.98
N PHE A 54 27.38 -16.56 11.49
CA PHE A 54 25.95 -16.27 11.48
C PHE A 54 25.60 -15.00 12.27
N GLY A 55 26.38 -14.65 13.29
CA GLY A 55 26.18 -13.42 14.07
C GLY A 55 26.34 -12.15 13.24
N GLU A 56 27.36 -12.11 12.37
CA GLU A 56 27.57 -10.98 11.46
C GLU A 56 26.45 -10.90 10.41
N PHE A 57 26.10 -12.04 9.80
CA PHE A 57 24.99 -12.09 8.85
C PHE A 57 23.68 -11.63 9.49
N ARG A 58 23.36 -12.14 10.68
CA ARG A 58 22.17 -11.77 11.43
C ARG A 58 22.09 -10.26 11.66
N ARG A 59 23.13 -9.64 12.23
CA ARG A 59 23.11 -8.21 12.57
C ARG A 59 23.09 -7.31 11.34
N ARG A 60 23.93 -7.60 10.35
CA ARG A 60 24.14 -6.70 9.20
C ARG A 60 23.12 -6.89 8.09
N VAL A 61 22.55 -8.09 7.96
CA VAL A 61 21.66 -8.45 6.87
C VAL A 61 20.24 -8.67 7.38
N LEU A 62 20.01 -9.69 8.21
CA LEU A 62 18.64 -10.06 8.62
C LEU A 62 17.96 -8.99 9.47
N GLU A 63 18.60 -8.55 10.55
CA GLU A 63 18.02 -7.57 11.48
C GLU A 63 17.87 -6.19 10.84
N LYS A 64 18.84 -5.81 10.00
CA LYS A 64 18.77 -4.56 9.23
C LYS A 64 17.61 -4.60 8.24
N ALA A 65 17.53 -5.64 7.41
CA ALA A 65 16.45 -5.79 6.44
C ALA A 65 15.08 -5.87 7.10
N TYR A 66 14.96 -6.60 8.21
CA TYR A 66 13.73 -6.68 8.98
C TYR A 66 13.24 -5.27 9.40
N LYS A 67 14.13 -4.45 10.00
CA LYS A 67 13.79 -3.08 10.43
C LYS A 67 13.41 -2.19 9.26
N ASP A 68 14.22 -2.22 8.20
CA ASP A 68 14.00 -1.39 7.01
C ASP A 68 12.65 -1.72 6.35
N ILE A 69 12.35 -3.01 6.15
CA ILE A 69 11.11 -3.47 5.53
C ILE A 69 9.90 -3.10 6.38
N HIS A 70 9.96 -3.30 7.70
CA HIS A 70 8.85 -2.96 8.60
C HIS A 70 8.57 -1.46 8.64
N LYS A 71 9.62 -0.64 8.52
CA LYS A 71 9.52 0.82 8.56
C LYS A 71 9.02 1.42 7.25
N HIS A 72 9.49 0.91 6.11
CA HIS A 72 9.32 1.57 4.81
C HIS A 72 8.32 0.90 3.88
N THR A 73 7.82 -0.29 4.21
CA THR A 73 6.90 -1.05 3.35
C THR A 73 5.67 -1.55 4.11
N SER A 74 4.68 -2.06 3.39
CA SER A 74 3.50 -2.72 3.95
C SER A 74 3.72 -4.19 4.34
N LEU A 75 4.83 -4.82 3.92
CA LEU A 75 5.11 -6.22 4.19
C LEU A 75 5.34 -6.46 5.69
N ARG A 76 4.65 -7.45 6.27
CA ARG A 76 4.78 -7.82 7.68
C ARG A 76 5.09 -9.29 7.80
N PHE A 77 6.19 -9.59 8.48
CA PHE A 77 6.68 -10.95 8.64
C PHE A 77 7.51 -11.05 9.91
N GLU A 78 7.59 -12.25 10.47
CA GLU A 78 8.56 -12.60 11.51
C GLU A 78 9.58 -13.58 10.96
N TRP A 79 10.72 -13.74 11.64
CA TRP A 79 11.71 -14.73 11.25
C TRP A 79 12.36 -15.41 12.44
N GLU A 80 12.75 -16.67 12.24
CA GLU A 80 13.45 -17.47 13.23
C GLU A 80 14.58 -18.29 12.60
N SER A 81 15.61 -18.56 13.39
CA SER A 81 16.74 -19.40 12.97
C SER A 81 16.49 -20.86 13.32
N ILE A 82 16.54 -21.74 12.32
CA ILE A 82 16.49 -23.19 12.53
C ILE A 82 17.92 -23.71 12.74
N LYS A 83 18.11 -24.49 13.80
CA LYS A 83 19.41 -25.06 14.18
C LYS A 83 19.41 -26.56 14.00
N THR A 84 20.55 -27.08 13.55
CA THR A 84 20.89 -28.50 13.61
C THR A 84 22.10 -28.65 14.52
N GLY A 85 21.87 -29.16 15.74
CA GLY A 85 22.86 -29.12 16.82
C GLY A 85 23.22 -27.67 17.20
N ARG A 86 24.51 -27.32 17.14
CA ARG A 86 24.99 -25.97 17.47
C ARG A 86 24.96 -24.99 16.30
N LYS A 87 24.77 -25.46 15.07
CA LYS A 87 24.86 -24.63 13.85
C LYS A 87 23.47 -24.22 13.37
N VAL A 88 23.34 -22.98 12.91
CA VAL A 88 22.14 -22.52 12.18
C VAL A 88 22.20 -23.05 10.76
N THR A 89 21.14 -23.73 10.31
CA THR A 89 21.09 -24.40 9.00
C THR A 89 20.07 -23.77 8.06
N ALA A 90 19.03 -23.11 8.58
CA ALA A 90 18.01 -22.45 7.77
C ALA A 90 17.40 -21.25 8.50
N ILE A 91 16.75 -20.37 7.74
CA ILE A 91 15.92 -19.29 8.26
C ILE A 91 14.48 -19.56 7.86
N ARG A 92 13.58 -19.48 8.82
CA ARG A 92 12.13 -19.54 8.60
C ARG A 92 11.57 -18.13 8.66
N PHE A 93 10.78 -17.78 7.65
CA PHE A 93 10.02 -16.55 7.56
C PHE A 93 8.54 -16.88 7.71
N VAL A 94 7.84 -16.15 8.57
CA VAL A 94 6.41 -16.34 8.86
C VAL A 94 5.67 -15.08 8.46
N PHE A 95 4.77 -15.18 7.49
CA PHE A 95 4.04 -14.05 6.95
C PHE A 95 2.76 -13.83 7.74
N SER A 96 2.57 -12.61 8.23
CA SER A 96 1.30 -12.20 8.79
C SER A 96 0.38 -11.87 7.63
N LYS A 97 -0.65 -12.68 7.36
CA LYS A 97 -1.68 -12.35 6.35
C LYS A 97 -2.11 -10.89 6.54
N PRO A 98 -1.83 -9.98 5.59
CA PRO A 98 -2.23 -8.59 5.78
C PRO A 98 -3.74 -8.50 5.56
N ARG A 99 -4.50 -8.24 6.63
CA ARG A 99 -5.90 -7.75 6.58
C ARG A 99 -6.00 -6.33 5.94
N LYS A 100 -5.10 -5.95 5.04
CA LYS A 100 -4.90 -4.55 4.61
C LYS A 100 -5.31 -4.25 3.17
N ASN A 101 -5.38 -5.23 2.28
CA ASN A 101 -5.78 -4.95 0.90
C ASN A 101 -7.28 -4.61 0.79
N GLU A 102 -8.13 -5.17 1.66
CA GLU A 102 -9.57 -4.83 1.69
C GLU A 102 -9.83 -3.39 2.18
N ILE A 103 -8.95 -2.79 2.98
CA ILE A 103 -9.17 -1.47 3.59
C ILE A 103 -8.77 -0.31 2.66
N LEU A 104 -7.80 -0.54 1.76
CA LEU A 104 -7.33 0.50 0.83
C LEU A 104 -8.26 0.61 -0.39
N GLU A 105 -8.66 -0.53 -0.96
CA GLU A 105 -9.61 -0.59 -2.08
C GLU A 105 -10.99 -0.06 -1.66
N SER A 106 -11.44 -0.38 -0.43
CA SER A 106 -12.68 0.18 0.11
C SER A 106 -12.62 1.70 0.30
N LYS A 107 -11.49 2.27 0.73
CA LYS A 107 -11.37 3.74 0.89
C LYS A 107 -11.41 4.49 -0.43
N GLN A 108 -10.73 3.98 -1.46
CA GLN A 108 -10.73 4.58 -2.80
C GLN A 108 -12.12 4.46 -3.45
N GLY A 109 -12.74 3.28 -3.39
CA GLY A 109 -14.11 3.09 -3.89
C GLY A 109 -15.15 3.93 -3.15
N ILE A 110 -15.00 4.16 -1.84
CA ILE A 110 -15.89 5.04 -1.07
C ILE A 110 -15.70 6.52 -1.45
N GLN A 111 -14.48 6.97 -1.75
CA GLN A 111 -14.21 8.35 -2.18
C GLN A 111 -14.76 8.62 -3.59
N GLU A 112 -14.49 7.72 -4.54
CA GLU A 112 -14.98 7.84 -5.92
C GLU A 112 -16.51 7.81 -5.97
N GLN A 113 -17.16 6.95 -5.18
CA GLN A 113 -18.62 6.92 -5.08
C GLN A 113 -19.19 8.19 -4.43
N LYS A 114 -18.49 8.81 -3.49
CA LYS A 114 -18.91 10.09 -2.89
C LYS A 114 -18.80 11.24 -3.88
N GLU A 115 -17.74 11.29 -4.68
CA GLU A 115 -17.54 12.29 -5.73
C GLU A 115 -18.53 12.13 -6.89
N GLN A 116 -18.78 10.90 -7.35
CA GLN A 116 -19.81 10.62 -8.36
C GLN A 116 -21.22 10.97 -7.87
N LYS A 117 -21.57 10.65 -6.60
CA LYS A 117 -22.87 11.04 -6.01
C LYS A 117 -23.01 12.56 -5.83
N LYS A 118 -21.92 13.27 -5.51
CA LYS A 118 -21.90 14.74 -5.40
C LYS A 118 -22.07 15.40 -6.76
N SER A 119 -21.36 14.89 -7.78
CA SER A 119 -21.48 15.34 -9.18
C SER A 119 -22.87 15.09 -9.76
N SER A 120 -23.46 13.90 -9.52
CA SER A 120 -24.82 13.57 -9.97
C SER A 120 -25.90 14.47 -9.35
N LYS A 121 -25.82 14.76 -8.05
CA LYS A 121 -26.73 15.71 -7.39
C LYS A 121 -26.59 17.14 -7.93
N GLN A 122 -25.36 17.60 -8.19
CA GLN A 122 -25.12 18.93 -8.77
C GLN A 122 -25.63 19.02 -10.21
N HIS A 123 -25.43 17.98 -11.01
CA HIS A 123 -25.96 17.89 -12.38
C HIS A 123 -27.48 17.93 -12.42
N GLN A 124 -28.15 17.17 -11.54
CA GLN A 124 -29.61 17.17 -11.44
C GLN A 124 -30.16 18.53 -11.00
N ALA A 125 -29.51 19.19 -10.04
CA ALA A 125 -29.89 20.55 -9.62
C ALA A 125 -29.72 21.59 -10.75
N ALA A 126 -28.65 21.48 -11.54
CA ALA A 126 -28.42 22.35 -12.69
C ALA A 126 -29.49 22.15 -13.78
N LEU A 127 -29.85 20.91 -14.11
CA LEU A 127 -30.92 20.61 -15.07
C LEU A 127 -32.29 21.11 -14.58
N ALA A 128 -32.60 20.95 -13.29
CA ALA A 128 -33.83 21.46 -12.71
C ALA A 128 -33.92 23.00 -12.81
N ALA A 129 -32.81 23.71 -12.58
CA ALA A 129 -32.74 25.16 -12.74
C ALA A 129 -32.95 25.59 -14.21
N ILE A 130 -32.32 24.89 -15.16
CA ILE A 130 -32.49 25.15 -16.61
C ILE A 130 -33.95 24.92 -17.04
N ASN A 131 -34.59 23.85 -16.57
CA ASN A 131 -35.98 23.56 -16.89
C ASN A 131 -36.95 24.57 -16.26
N CYS A 132 -36.69 25.00 -15.03
CA CYS A 132 -37.45 26.07 -14.38
C CYS A 132 -37.36 27.40 -15.16
N TYR A 133 -36.17 27.75 -15.67
CA TYR A 133 -35.98 28.91 -16.54
C TYR A 133 -36.78 28.79 -17.85
N LYS A 134 -36.73 27.63 -18.51
CA LYS A 134 -37.45 27.38 -19.77
C LYS A 134 -38.98 27.41 -19.65
N GLN A 135 -39.52 27.01 -18.49
CA GLN A 135 -40.96 26.96 -18.25
C GLN A 135 -41.55 28.32 -17.81
N GLY A 136 -40.74 29.34 -17.57
CA GLY A 136 -41.21 30.71 -17.29
C GLY A 136 -41.91 30.93 -15.94
N ASN A 137 -42.11 29.90 -15.12
CA ASN A 137 -42.82 30.00 -13.82
C ASN A 137 -41.91 30.31 -12.63
N CYS A 138 -40.87 31.11 -12.83
CA CYS A 138 -39.96 31.52 -11.75
C CYS A 138 -40.65 32.63 -10.94
N ILE A 139 -40.87 32.45 -9.62
CA ILE A 139 -41.43 33.50 -8.74
C ILE A 139 -40.26 34.25 -8.09
N PRO A 140 -39.80 35.38 -8.66
CA PRO A 140 -38.74 36.16 -8.05
C PRO A 140 -39.26 36.93 -6.85
N ASN A 141 -38.46 37.02 -5.78
CA ASN A 141 -38.72 37.99 -4.72
C ASN A 141 -37.73 39.16 -4.85
N LYS A 142 -38.28 40.38 -5.00
CA LYS A 142 -37.66 41.72 -5.13
C LYS A 142 -36.44 41.92 -6.06
N SER A 143 -35.78 40.86 -6.54
CA SER A 143 -34.50 40.90 -7.27
C SER A 143 -34.52 40.10 -8.57
N LEU A 144 -35.72 39.80 -9.11
CA LEU A 144 -35.92 39.05 -10.37
C LEU A 144 -35.26 37.66 -10.42
N ARG A 145 -34.74 37.13 -9.30
CA ARG A 145 -34.08 35.82 -9.21
C ARG A 145 -34.52 35.07 -7.95
N CYS A 146 -34.76 33.76 -8.06
CA CYS A 146 -35.09 32.92 -6.91
C CYS A 146 -33.84 32.59 -6.08
N THR A 147 -34.03 32.19 -4.82
CA THR A 147 -32.95 31.84 -3.88
C THR A 147 -32.10 30.66 -4.37
N ILE A 148 -32.69 29.76 -5.17
CA ILE A 148 -32.00 28.63 -5.81
C ILE A 148 -30.99 29.14 -6.86
N CYS A 149 -31.37 30.10 -7.71
CA CYS A 149 -30.48 30.67 -8.72
C CYS A 149 -29.30 31.44 -8.12
N LYS A 150 -29.49 32.14 -6.99
CA LYS A 150 -28.41 32.89 -6.32
C LYS A 150 -27.33 31.97 -5.74
N ARG A 151 -27.74 30.85 -5.14
CA ARG A 151 -26.82 29.90 -4.49
C ARG A 151 -26.00 29.07 -5.49
N LEU A 152 -26.51 28.85 -6.71
CA LEU A 152 -25.85 27.97 -7.68
C LEU A 152 -24.88 28.68 -8.63
N PHE A 153 -25.09 29.96 -8.92
CA PHE A 153 -24.27 30.69 -9.89
C PHE A 153 -23.35 31.77 -9.29
N ASN A 154 -23.33 31.93 -7.96
CA ASN A 154 -22.49 32.92 -7.24
C ASN A 154 -22.40 34.28 -7.95
N PHE A 155 -23.55 34.81 -8.35
CA PHE A 155 -23.61 36.21 -8.78
C PHE A 155 -23.79 37.07 -7.52
N GLU A 156 -22.83 37.95 -7.28
CA GLU A 156 -22.90 39.02 -6.28
C GLU A 156 -24.15 39.90 -6.47
#